data_AF-A0A4Y7KPW7-F1
#
_entry.id   AF-A0A4Y7KPW7-F1
#
_cell.length_a   1.000
_cell.length_b   1.000
_cell.length_c   1.000
_cell.angle_alpha   90.00
_cell.angle_beta   90.00
_cell.angle_gamma   90.00
#
_symmetry.space_group_name_H-M   'P 1'
#
loop_
_entity.id
_entity.type
_entity.pdbx_description
1 polymer ?
#
loop_
_entity_poly.entity_id
_entity_poly.type
_entity_poly.pdbx_seq_one_letter_code
_entity_poly.pdbx_strand_id
1 'polypeptide(L)'
;MVVLWSLKLQPKPKISKPFLIALLGPALFHTIGHISACVSFSKVAVSFTHVIKSSEPVFSVIFASFLGDKYPLAVWLSILPIVFGCSLAAVTEVSFNLGGLSGALISNVGFVLRNIYSKRSLDSFKEVNGLNLYGWITIISFIYLFPAAIFVEGSQWVGGYHRAIAAMQASGGSPLNLYFWVTLSGVFYHLYNQSSYQALDEISPLTFSVGNTMKRVVVIVSTVIVFRNPVQPLNALGSAIAVFGTFLYSQATSKKAKKIEGEKKN
;
A
#
# COMPACT_ATOMS: atom_id res chain seq x y z
N MET A 1 7.06 17.27 -1.86
CA MET A 1 6.42 17.96 -3.02
C MET A 1 6.46 19.48 -2.96
N VAL A 2 5.94 20.14 -1.92
CA VAL A 2 5.95 21.62 -1.85
C VAL A 2 7.34 22.19 -2.11
N VAL A 3 8.38 21.63 -1.47
CA VAL A 3 9.78 22.02 -1.72
C VAL A 3 10.20 21.83 -3.19
N LEU A 4 9.83 20.70 -3.81
CA LEU A 4 10.17 20.43 -5.22
C LEU A 4 9.51 21.44 -6.18
N TRP A 5 8.26 21.82 -5.91
CA TRP A 5 7.56 22.85 -6.68
C TRP A 5 8.14 24.24 -6.43
N SER A 6 8.44 24.60 -5.18
CA SER A 6 9.03 25.89 -4.81
C SER A 6 10.42 26.10 -5.42
N LEU A 7 11.24 25.05 -5.43
CA LEU A 7 12.58 25.06 -6.05
C LEU A 7 12.54 24.83 -7.57
N LYS A 8 11.35 24.70 -8.18
CA LYS A 8 11.16 24.39 -9.61
C LYS A 8 11.86 23.11 -10.08
N LEU A 9 12.15 22.19 -9.17
CA LEU A 9 12.70 20.86 -9.48
C LEU A 9 11.63 19.91 -10.05
N GLN A 10 10.35 20.23 -9.86
CA GLN A 10 9.22 19.56 -10.49
C GLN A 10 8.21 20.58 -11.02
N PRO A 11 7.70 20.43 -12.25
CA PRO A 11 6.66 21.31 -12.78
C PRO A 11 5.42 21.28 -11.91
N LYS A 12 4.92 22.45 -11.50
CA LYS A 12 3.68 22.55 -10.75
C LYS A 12 2.51 22.14 -11.67
N PRO A 13 1.64 21.19 -11.26
CA PRO A 13 0.52 20.78 -12.09
C PRO A 13 -0.51 21.91 -12.20
N LYS A 14 -1.27 21.93 -13.30
CA LYS A 14 -2.41 22.83 -13.44
C LYS A 14 -3.49 22.43 -12.43
N ILE A 15 -3.80 23.32 -11.50
CA ILE A 15 -4.81 23.08 -10.47
C ILE A 15 -6.15 23.56 -11.01
N SER A 16 -7.04 22.61 -11.35
CA SER A 16 -8.42 22.90 -11.70
C SER A 16 -9.36 22.42 -10.58
N LYS A 17 -10.54 23.04 -10.43
CA LYS A 17 -11.56 22.56 -9.48
C LYS A 17 -11.98 21.10 -9.76
N PRO A 18 -12.23 20.68 -11.02
CA PRO A 18 -12.52 19.29 -11.32
C PRO A 18 -11.41 18.32 -10.92
N PHE A 19 -10.14 18.71 -11.10
CA PHE A 19 -9.00 17.92 -10.66
C PHE A 19 -9.01 17.72 -9.14
N LEU A 20 -9.16 18.79 -8.35
CA LEU A 20 -9.21 18.67 -6.89
C LEU A 20 -10.35 17.78 -6.41
N ILE A 21 -11.54 17.90 -7.00
CA ILE A 21 -12.70 17.05 -6.69
C ILE A 21 -12.40 15.58 -7.02
N ALA A 22 -11.77 15.32 -8.16
CA ALA A 22 -11.40 13.97 -8.57
C ALA A 22 -10.38 13.31 -7.62
N LEU A 23 -9.60 14.09 -6.86
CA LEU A 23 -8.63 13.58 -5.90
C LEU A 23 -9.18 13.30 -4.49
N LEU A 24 -10.37 13.80 -4.15
CA LEU A 24 -10.98 13.57 -2.83
C LEU A 24 -11.13 12.07 -2.54
N GLY A 25 -11.60 11.30 -3.52
CA GLY A 25 -11.74 9.83 -3.41
C GLY A 25 -10.40 9.12 -3.22
N PRO A 26 -9.43 9.22 -4.17
CA PRO A 26 -8.10 8.65 -4.01
C PRO A 26 -7.42 9.01 -2.70
N ALA A 27 -7.51 10.28 -2.27
CA ALA A 27 -6.90 10.76 -1.02
C ALA A 27 -7.56 10.14 0.22
N LEU A 28 -8.89 10.02 0.24
CA LEU A 28 -9.61 9.37 1.33
C LEU A 28 -9.19 7.90 1.46
N PHE A 29 -9.18 7.16 0.35
CA PHE A 29 -8.80 5.76 0.34
C PHE A 29 -7.32 5.54 0.65
N HIS A 30 -6.45 6.47 0.25
CA HIS A 30 -5.05 6.47 0.68
C HIS A 30 -4.93 6.64 2.20
N THR A 31 -5.67 7.58 2.80
CA THR A 31 -5.69 7.81 4.25
C THR A 31 -6.17 6.57 4.99
N ILE A 32 -7.32 6.00 4.60
CA ILE A 32 -7.85 4.76 5.20
C ILE A 32 -6.82 3.64 5.08
N GLY A 33 -6.29 3.42 3.87
CA GLY A 33 -5.31 2.37 3.63
C GLY A 33 -4.04 2.52 4.47
N HIS A 34 -3.56 3.75 4.63
CA HIS A 34 -2.37 4.05 5.41
C HIS A 34 -2.59 3.85 6.91
N ILE A 35 -3.67 4.42 7.47
CA ILE A 35 -4.01 4.24 8.89
C ILE A 35 -4.14 2.76 9.23
N SER A 36 -4.92 2.01 8.46
CA SER A 36 -5.13 0.58 8.72
C SER A 36 -3.85 -0.25 8.59
N ALA A 37 -2.96 0.11 7.67
CA ALA A 37 -1.64 -0.53 7.57
C ALA A 37 -0.78 -0.22 8.81
N CYS A 38 -0.75 1.02 9.30
CA CYS A 38 -0.04 1.40 10.52
C CYS A 38 -0.59 0.70 11.76
N VAL A 39 -1.92 0.55 11.85
CA VAL A 39 -2.57 -0.27 12.91
C VAL A 39 -2.15 -1.73 12.83
N SER A 40 -1.95 -2.28 11.63
CA SER A 40 -1.41 -3.62 11.48
C SER A 40 0.04 -3.69 11.98
N PHE A 41 0.90 -2.79 11.51
CA PHE A 41 2.32 -2.75 11.92
C PHE A 41 2.52 -2.55 13.43
N SER A 42 1.57 -1.93 14.14
CA SER A 42 1.65 -1.78 15.59
C SER A 42 1.19 -3.01 16.39
N LYS A 43 0.55 -4.00 15.73
CA LYS A 43 -0.10 -5.14 16.41
C LYS A 43 0.48 -6.50 16.05
N VAL A 44 1.10 -6.64 14.89
CA VAL A 44 1.61 -7.92 14.37
C VAL A 44 2.97 -7.72 13.70
N ALA A 45 3.68 -8.81 13.43
CA ALA A 45 4.92 -8.75 12.67
C ALA A 45 4.74 -8.05 11.31
N VAL A 46 5.72 -7.22 10.94
CA VAL A 46 5.72 -6.51 9.66
C VAL A 46 5.64 -7.49 8.48
N SER A 47 6.39 -8.59 8.57
CA SER A 47 6.34 -9.70 7.59
C SER A 47 4.91 -10.22 7.41
N PHE A 48 4.21 -10.54 8.50
CA PHE A 48 2.83 -11.02 8.46
C PHE A 48 1.88 -10.01 7.82
N THR A 49 2.00 -8.73 8.18
CA THR A 49 1.22 -7.65 7.55
C THR A 49 1.41 -7.67 6.02
N HIS A 50 2.65 -7.82 5.54
CA HIS A 50 2.92 -7.86 4.10
C HIS A 50 2.42 -9.14 3.41
N VAL A 51 2.41 -10.28 4.11
CA VAL A 51 1.80 -11.53 3.65
C VAL A 51 0.30 -11.34 3.46
N ILE A 52 -0.43 -10.86 4.47
CA ILE A 52 -1.88 -10.61 4.32
C ILE A 52 -2.15 -9.57 3.24
N LYS A 53 -1.34 -8.52 3.18
CA LYS A 53 -1.50 -7.51 2.14
C LYS A 53 -1.24 -8.07 0.73
N SER A 54 -0.60 -9.24 0.56
CA SER A 54 -0.46 -9.88 -0.76
C SER A 54 -1.80 -10.30 -1.36
N SER A 55 -2.87 -10.38 -0.55
CA SER A 55 -4.26 -10.58 -1.02
C SER A 55 -4.90 -9.38 -1.73
N GLU A 56 -4.18 -8.28 -1.96
CA GLU A 56 -4.65 -7.12 -2.73
C GLU A 56 -5.32 -7.48 -4.08
N PRO A 57 -4.83 -8.48 -4.87
CA PRO A 57 -5.50 -8.93 -6.09
C PRO A 57 -6.93 -9.42 -5.90
N VAL A 58 -7.23 -10.06 -4.77
CA VAL A 58 -8.56 -10.59 -4.47
C VAL A 58 -9.57 -9.45 -4.45
N PHE A 59 -9.24 -8.39 -3.71
CA PHE A 59 -10.06 -7.19 -3.64
C PHE A 59 -10.08 -6.44 -4.98
N SER A 60 -8.96 -6.40 -5.70
CA SER A 60 -8.89 -5.79 -7.03
C SER A 60 -9.92 -6.38 -7.99
N VAL A 61 -9.96 -7.71 -8.11
CA VAL A 61 -10.89 -8.40 -9.02
C VAL A 61 -12.33 -8.21 -8.59
N ILE A 62 -12.63 -8.32 -7.29
CA ILE A 62 -13.98 -8.16 -6.76
C ILE A 62 -14.51 -6.74 -7.05
N PHE A 63 -13.77 -5.69 -6.67
CA PHE A 63 -14.22 -4.31 -6.87
C PHE A 63 -14.27 -3.91 -8.34
N ALA A 64 -13.29 -4.30 -9.15
CA ALA A 64 -13.33 -4.04 -10.58
C ALA A 64 -14.51 -4.75 -11.26
N SER A 65 -14.84 -5.98 -10.83
CA SER A 65 -16.00 -6.72 -11.35
C SER A 65 -17.33 -6.05 -10.99
N PHE A 66 -17.46 -5.54 -9.75
CA PHE A 66 -18.64 -4.74 -9.36
C PHE A 66 -18.76 -3.43 -10.16
N LEU A 67 -17.65 -2.88 -10.65
CA LEU A 67 -17.61 -1.72 -11.53
C LEU A 67 -17.80 -2.06 -13.02
N GLY A 68 -18.03 -3.33 -13.35
CA GLY A 68 -18.36 -3.80 -14.71
C GLY A 68 -17.26 -4.57 -15.44
N ASP A 69 -16.06 -4.72 -14.85
CA ASP A 69 -14.97 -5.44 -15.51
C ASP A 69 -15.21 -6.96 -15.49
N LYS A 70 -15.09 -7.61 -16.65
CA LYS A 70 -15.16 -9.07 -16.74
C LYS A 70 -13.76 -9.68 -16.77
N TYR A 71 -13.51 -10.72 -15.97
CA TYR A 71 -12.22 -11.41 -15.93
C TYR A 71 -12.35 -12.86 -16.41
N PRO A 72 -11.35 -13.39 -17.14
CA PRO A 72 -11.34 -14.80 -17.54
C PRO A 72 -11.20 -15.72 -16.32
N LEU A 73 -11.65 -16.97 -16.45
CA LEU A 73 -11.59 -17.97 -15.37
C LEU A 73 -10.18 -18.12 -14.78
N ALA A 74 -9.12 -18.00 -15.61
CA ALA A 74 -7.74 -18.05 -15.15
C ALA A 74 -7.40 -17.02 -14.05
N VAL A 75 -8.00 -15.83 -14.11
CA VAL A 75 -7.82 -14.80 -13.06
C VAL A 75 -8.49 -15.22 -11.76
N TRP A 76 -9.72 -15.77 -11.83
CA TRP A 76 -10.41 -16.29 -10.65
C TRP A 76 -9.70 -17.49 -10.03
N LEU A 77 -9.18 -18.41 -10.83
CA LEU A 77 -8.40 -19.55 -10.33
C LEU A 77 -7.09 -19.11 -9.66
N SER A 78 -6.45 -18.05 -10.16
CA SER A 78 -5.23 -17.51 -9.55
C SER A 78 -5.45 -16.89 -8.16
N ILE A 79 -6.68 -16.55 -7.79
CA ILE A 79 -7.04 -16.03 -6.45
C ILE A 79 -7.03 -17.13 -5.40
N LEU A 80 -7.38 -18.37 -5.76
CA LEU A 80 -7.45 -19.50 -4.82
C LEU A 80 -6.15 -19.71 -4.03
N PRO A 81 -4.95 -19.81 -4.64
CA PRO A 81 -3.71 -19.94 -3.88
C PRO A 81 -3.41 -18.69 -3.02
N ILE A 82 -3.85 -17.50 -3.44
CA ILE A 82 -3.68 -16.28 -2.62
C ILE A 82 -4.46 -16.40 -1.32
N VAL A 83 -5.75 -16.76 -1.41
CA VAL A 83 -6.62 -16.93 -0.24
C VAL A 83 -6.09 -18.04 0.65
N PHE A 84 -5.81 -19.21 0.08
CA PHE A 84 -5.29 -20.35 0.84
C PHE A 84 -3.96 -20.02 1.54
N GLY A 85 -3.01 -19.42 0.83
CA GLY A 85 -1.71 -19.05 1.40
C GLY A 85 -1.82 -18.03 2.53
N CYS A 86 -2.63 -16.98 2.35
CA CYS A 86 -2.89 -15.99 3.39
C CYS A 86 -3.59 -16.59 4.61
N SER A 87 -4.57 -17.48 4.41
CA SER A 87 -5.25 -18.19 5.49
C SER A 87 -4.29 -19.10 6.26
N LEU A 88 -3.46 -19.89 5.57
CA LEU A 88 -2.47 -20.75 6.20
C LEU A 88 -1.44 -19.95 6.99
N ALA A 89 -0.95 -18.84 6.44
CA ALA A 89 -0.04 -17.94 7.15
C ALA A 89 -0.71 -17.33 8.40
N ALA A 90 -1.98 -16.91 8.29
CA ALA A 90 -2.72 -16.33 9.42
C ALA A 90 -2.91 -17.30 10.58
N VAL A 91 -3.31 -18.55 10.31
CA VAL A 91 -3.56 -19.54 11.37
C VAL A 91 -2.29 -20.07 12.03
N THR A 92 -1.12 -19.83 11.43
CA THR A 92 0.21 -20.26 11.93
C THR A 92 1.10 -19.08 12.32
N GLU A 93 0.54 -17.86 12.39
CA GLU A 93 1.27 -16.66 12.77
C GLU A 93 1.44 -16.60 14.30
N VAL A 94 2.68 -16.48 14.76
CA VAL A 94 3.00 -16.41 16.19
C VAL A 94 2.50 -15.10 16.81
N SER A 95 2.59 -14.00 16.06
CA SER A 95 2.14 -12.68 16.51
C SER A 95 0.66 -12.40 16.19
N PHE A 96 -0.16 -13.42 15.97
CA PHE A 96 -1.52 -13.22 15.44
C PHE A 96 -2.36 -12.28 16.32
N ASN A 97 -2.91 -11.26 15.68
CA ASN A 97 -3.85 -10.33 16.29
C ASN A 97 -4.97 -10.00 15.29
N LEU A 98 -6.23 -10.18 15.70
CA LEU A 98 -7.39 -9.91 14.82
C LEU A 98 -7.47 -8.45 14.35
N GLY A 99 -7.08 -7.50 15.22
CA GLY A 99 -7.00 -6.09 14.85
C GLY A 99 -5.90 -5.82 13.83
N GLY A 100 -4.76 -6.52 13.93
CA GLY A 100 -3.69 -6.44 12.94
C GLY A 100 -4.09 -7.06 11.60
N LEU A 101 -4.66 -8.27 11.62
CA LEU A 101 -5.22 -8.92 10.43
C LEU A 101 -6.26 -8.02 9.73
N SER A 102 -7.23 -7.51 10.49
CA SER A 102 -8.26 -6.60 9.98
C SER A 102 -7.64 -5.34 9.40
N GLY A 103 -6.66 -4.73 10.07
CA GLY A 103 -5.93 -3.56 9.57
C GLY A 103 -5.24 -3.84 8.23
N ALA A 104 -4.59 -4.99 8.08
CA ALA A 104 -3.96 -5.41 6.84
C ALA A 104 -5.00 -5.60 5.71
N LEU A 105 -6.12 -6.26 5.97
CA LEU A 105 -7.20 -6.46 4.98
C LEU A 105 -7.88 -5.16 4.56
N ILE A 106 -8.24 -4.29 5.51
CA ILE A 106 -8.80 -2.97 5.23
C ILE A 106 -7.81 -2.13 4.42
N SER A 107 -6.50 -2.26 4.70
CA SER A 107 -5.50 -1.56 3.91
C SER A 107 -5.45 -1.99 2.45
N ASN A 108 -5.73 -3.26 2.15
CA ASN A 108 -5.85 -3.71 0.76
C ASN A 108 -7.04 -3.05 0.07
N VAL A 109 -8.21 -3.02 0.73
CA VAL A 109 -9.40 -2.35 0.19
C VAL A 109 -9.10 -0.87 -0.11
N GLY A 110 -8.55 -0.14 0.86
CA GLY A 110 -8.17 1.26 0.70
C GLY A 110 -7.17 1.47 -0.44
N PHE A 111 -6.09 0.68 -0.51
CA PHE A 111 -5.11 0.85 -1.59
C PHE A 111 -5.63 0.44 -2.97
N VAL A 112 -6.49 -0.58 -3.07
CA VAL A 112 -7.14 -0.96 -4.34
C VAL A 112 -8.02 0.18 -4.85
N LEU A 113 -8.91 0.70 -3.99
CA LEU A 113 -9.80 1.81 -4.38
C LEU A 113 -8.96 3.05 -4.72
N ARG A 114 -7.95 3.39 -3.92
CA ARG A 114 -6.99 4.45 -4.25
C ARG A 114 -6.41 4.27 -5.64
N ASN A 115 -5.91 3.06 -5.98
CA ASN A 115 -5.28 2.79 -7.26
C ASN A 115 -6.26 2.91 -8.43
N ILE A 116 -7.48 2.37 -8.30
CA ILE A 116 -8.54 2.46 -9.33
C ILE A 116 -8.89 3.93 -9.61
N TYR A 117 -9.20 4.71 -8.58
CA TYR A 117 -9.55 6.11 -8.76
C TYR A 117 -8.35 6.95 -9.22
N SER A 118 -7.14 6.67 -8.72
CA SER A 118 -5.91 7.35 -9.19
C SER A 118 -5.66 7.11 -10.67
N LYS A 119 -5.87 5.89 -11.16
CA LYS A 119 -5.70 5.59 -12.60
C LYS A 119 -6.72 6.34 -13.44
N ARG A 120 -7.99 6.40 -13.00
CA ARG A 120 -9.01 7.24 -13.64
C ARG A 120 -8.60 8.71 -13.70
N SER A 121 -8.03 9.26 -12.62
CA SER A 121 -7.50 10.62 -12.61
C SER A 121 -6.34 10.82 -13.60
N LEU A 122 -5.37 9.90 -13.68
CA LEU A 122 -4.30 9.94 -14.70
C LEU A 122 -4.85 9.86 -16.13
N ASP A 123 -5.99 9.18 -16.31
CA ASP A 123 -6.63 9.07 -17.62
C ASP A 123 -7.44 10.31 -18.00
N SER A 124 -8.07 10.98 -17.04
CA SER A 124 -8.85 12.20 -17.27
C SER A 124 -8.01 13.49 -17.30
N PHE A 125 -6.85 13.53 -16.63
CA PHE A 125 -6.00 14.71 -16.49
C PHE A 125 -4.59 14.43 -17.01
N LYS A 126 -4.45 14.34 -18.35
CA LYS A 126 -3.20 13.94 -19.03
C LYS A 126 -2.03 14.90 -18.83
N GLU A 127 -2.29 16.13 -18.39
CA GLU A 127 -1.29 17.13 -18.03
C GLU A 127 -0.64 16.88 -16.66
N VAL A 128 -1.14 15.92 -15.87
CA VAL A 128 -0.65 15.59 -14.53
C VAL A 128 0.04 14.23 -14.54
N ASN A 129 1.35 14.22 -14.29
CA ASN A 129 2.12 12.98 -14.15
C ASN A 129 1.90 12.32 -12.77
N GLY A 130 2.33 11.06 -12.63
CA GLY A 130 2.20 10.28 -11.41
C GLY A 130 2.81 10.96 -10.17
N LEU A 131 3.97 11.61 -10.33
CA LEU A 131 4.66 12.39 -9.30
C LEU A 131 3.74 13.47 -8.70
N ASN A 132 3.19 14.34 -9.56
CA ASN A 132 2.31 15.43 -9.15
C ASN A 132 0.98 14.93 -8.61
N LEU A 133 0.45 13.85 -9.19
CA LEU A 133 -0.78 13.22 -8.70
C LEU A 133 -0.62 12.74 -7.26
N TYR A 134 0.42 11.95 -6.97
CA TYR A 134 0.69 11.50 -5.60
C TYR A 134 0.94 12.68 -4.66
N GLY A 135 1.61 13.71 -5.16
CA GLY A 135 1.87 14.93 -4.39
C GLY A 135 0.60 15.60 -3.87
N TRP A 136 -0.43 15.70 -4.70
CA TRP A 136 -1.72 16.21 -4.25
C TRP A 136 -2.50 15.22 -3.38
N ILE A 137 -2.46 13.94 -3.73
CA ILE A 137 -3.08 12.89 -2.91
C ILE A 137 -2.56 12.94 -1.47
N THR A 138 -1.24 13.00 -1.26
CA THR A 138 -0.68 13.01 0.10
C THR A 138 -1.00 14.30 0.86
N ILE A 139 -1.15 15.45 0.19
CA ILE A 139 -1.55 16.71 0.83
C ILE A 139 -3.00 16.64 1.31
N ILE A 140 -3.90 16.19 0.44
CA ILE A 140 -5.33 16.03 0.79
C ILE A 140 -5.49 14.94 1.86
N SER A 141 -4.73 13.83 1.74
CA SER A 141 -4.72 12.77 2.74
C SER A 141 -4.26 13.26 4.12
N PHE A 142 -3.30 14.19 4.18
CA PHE A 142 -2.89 14.83 5.43
C PHE A 142 -4.02 15.66 6.02
N ILE A 143 -4.78 16.41 5.20
CA ILE A 143 -5.94 17.18 5.65
C ILE A 143 -7.04 16.25 6.23
N TYR A 144 -7.21 15.04 5.69
CA TYR A 144 -8.10 14.04 6.29
C TYR A 144 -7.53 13.39 7.56
N LEU A 145 -6.23 13.06 7.54
CA LEU A 145 -5.57 12.33 8.63
C LEU A 145 -5.45 13.18 9.88
N PHE A 146 -5.09 14.46 9.74
CA PHE A 146 -4.80 15.34 10.88
C PHE A 146 -5.96 15.49 11.87
N PRO A 147 -7.21 15.83 11.46
CA PRO A 147 -8.33 15.86 12.40
C PRO A 147 -8.60 14.48 12.99
N ALA A 148 -8.57 13.41 12.17
CA ALA A 148 -8.79 12.06 12.67
C ALA A 148 -7.77 11.66 13.76
N ALA A 149 -6.50 12.02 13.58
CA ALA A 149 -5.44 11.77 14.56
C ALA A 149 -5.67 12.53 15.88
N ILE A 150 -6.13 13.79 15.81
CA ILE A 150 -6.49 14.57 17.00
C ILE A 150 -7.65 13.89 17.74
N PHE A 151 -8.72 13.52 17.02
CA PHE A 151 -9.91 12.93 17.65
C PHE A 151 -9.66 11.55 18.25
N VAL A 152 -8.87 10.70 17.58
CA VAL A 152 -8.64 9.31 18.00
C VAL A 152 -7.52 9.20 19.05
N GLU A 153 -6.43 9.96 18.88
CA GLU A 153 -5.19 9.77 19.67
C GLU A 153 -4.74 11.02 20.42
N GLY A 154 -5.37 12.19 20.21
CA GLY A 154 -4.90 13.47 20.73
C GLY A 154 -4.71 13.50 22.25
N SER A 155 -5.64 12.89 23.01
CA SER A 155 -5.53 12.77 24.47
C SER A 155 -4.34 11.91 24.93
N GLN A 156 -3.83 11.05 24.06
CA GLN A 156 -2.72 10.15 24.33
C GLN A 156 -1.37 10.70 23.90
N TRP A 157 -1.31 11.79 23.12
CA TRP A 157 -0.06 12.29 22.53
C TRP A 157 1.00 12.64 23.56
N VAL A 158 0.64 13.37 24.63
CA VAL A 158 1.61 13.75 25.67
C VAL A 158 2.14 12.52 26.38
N GLY A 159 1.26 11.61 26.82
CA GLY A 159 1.68 10.37 27.49
C GLY A 159 2.48 9.44 26.56
N GLY A 160 2.07 9.34 25.30
CA GLY A 160 2.74 8.55 24.27
C GLY A 160 4.14 9.08 23.96
N TYR A 161 4.31 10.40 23.88
CA TYR A 161 5.61 11.03 23.70
C TYR A 161 6.57 10.68 24.85
N HIS A 162 6.14 10.82 26.10
CA HIS A 162 6.99 10.47 27.25
C HIS A 162 7.37 8.99 27.26
N ARG A 163 6.43 8.09 26.93
CA ARG A 163 6.71 6.65 26.79
C ARG A 163 7.72 6.37 25.68
N ALA A 164 7.59 7.03 24.52
CA ALA A 164 8.50 6.85 23.40
C ALA A 164 9.93 7.31 23.75
N ILE A 165 10.08 8.46 24.41
CA ILE A 165 11.37 8.96 24.88
C ILE A 165 12.00 8.00 25.90
N ALA A 166 11.22 7.55 26.88
CA ALA A 166 11.70 6.61 27.89
C ALA A 166 12.16 5.28 27.26
N ALA A 167 11.43 4.77 26.26
CA ALA A 167 11.83 3.57 25.52
C ALA A 167 13.15 3.77 24.74
N MET A 168 13.33 4.92 24.10
CA MET A 168 14.59 5.24 23.42
C MET A 168 15.76 5.29 24.39
N GLN A 169 15.58 5.93 25.55
CA GLN A 169 16.61 6.01 26.59
C GLN A 169 16.94 4.63 27.19
N ALA A 170 15.94 3.79 27.44
CA ALA A 170 16.13 2.42 27.92
C ALA A 170 16.93 1.56 26.93
N SER A 171 16.84 1.86 25.63
CA SER A 171 17.65 1.21 24.58
C SER A 171 19.06 1.83 24.38
N GLY A 172 19.48 2.76 25.25
CA GLY A 172 20.76 3.46 25.16
C GLY A 172 20.80 4.61 24.15
N GLY A 173 19.64 5.01 23.60
CA GLY A 173 19.51 6.12 22.66
C GLY A 173 19.16 7.46 23.34
N SER A 174 19.18 8.54 22.54
CA SER A 174 18.76 9.87 22.98
C SER A 174 17.37 10.23 22.46
N PRO A 175 16.70 11.27 23.01
CA PRO A 175 15.50 11.85 22.40
C PRO A 175 15.64 12.20 20.91
N LEU A 176 16.84 12.62 20.47
CA LEU A 176 17.11 12.97 19.07
C LEU A 176 16.95 11.77 18.14
N ASN A 177 17.21 10.56 18.62
CA ASN A 177 17.02 9.34 17.85
C ASN A 177 15.54 9.13 17.48
N LEU A 178 14.59 9.49 18.36
CA LEU A 178 13.15 9.41 18.04
C LEU A 178 12.81 10.31 16.86
N TYR A 179 13.21 11.59 16.92
CA TYR A 179 12.97 12.54 15.84
C TYR A 179 13.65 12.10 14.53
N PHE A 180 14.87 11.57 14.62
CA PHE A 180 15.58 11.02 13.48
C PHE A 180 14.79 9.88 12.82
N TRP A 181 14.40 8.86 13.58
CA TRP A 181 13.69 7.70 13.03
C TRP A 181 12.29 8.03 12.49
N VAL A 182 11.52 8.89 13.18
CA VAL A 182 10.21 9.35 12.71
C VAL A 182 10.36 10.15 11.40
N THR A 183 11.33 11.06 11.34
CA THR A 183 11.59 11.85 10.14
C THR A 183 12.07 10.98 8.98
N LEU A 184 13.03 10.09 9.22
CA LEU A 184 13.57 9.18 8.22
C LEU A 184 12.49 8.26 7.67
N SER A 185 11.65 7.69 8.54
CA SER A 185 10.49 6.89 8.15
C SER A 185 9.52 7.68 7.28
N GLY A 186 9.18 8.91 7.66
CA GLY A 186 8.31 9.80 6.87
C GLY A 186 8.88 10.14 5.49
N VAL A 187 10.18 10.41 5.40
CA VAL A 187 10.88 10.67 4.13
C VAL A 187 10.81 9.44 3.22
N PHE A 188 11.21 8.27 3.70
CA PHE A 188 11.16 7.04 2.90
C PHE A 188 9.73 6.62 2.56
N TYR A 189 8.77 6.86 3.45
CA TYR A 189 7.34 6.67 3.17
C TYR A 189 6.89 7.49 1.97
N HIS A 190 7.24 8.77 1.94
CA HIS A 190 6.91 9.65 0.82
C HIS A 190 7.62 9.19 -0.46
N LEU A 191 8.93 8.93 -0.39
CA LEU A 191 9.75 8.55 -1.54
C LEU A 191 9.27 7.26 -2.19
N TYR A 192 8.99 6.20 -1.43
CA TYR A 192 8.58 4.93 -2.04
C TYR A 192 7.21 5.06 -2.74
N ASN A 193 6.27 5.81 -2.16
CA ASN A 193 4.95 6.00 -2.80
C ASN A 193 5.09 6.89 -4.04
N GLN A 194 5.94 7.91 -3.98
CA GLN A 194 6.25 8.77 -5.11
C GLN A 194 6.83 7.96 -6.28
N SER A 195 7.84 7.12 -6.02
CA SER A 195 8.39 6.18 -7.02
C SER A 195 7.33 5.19 -7.52
N SER A 196 6.44 4.72 -6.65
CA SER A 196 5.34 3.83 -7.05
C SER A 196 4.36 4.52 -8.00
N TYR A 197 4.04 5.80 -7.82
CA TYR A 197 3.15 6.51 -8.73
C TYR A 197 3.82 6.87 -10.05
N GLN A 198 5.13 7.16 -10.03
CA GLN A 198 5.89 7.31 -11.26
C GLN A 198 5.92 6.00 -12.07
N ALA A 199 6.17 4.87 -11.39
CA ALA A 199 6.08 3.56 -12.02
C ALA A 199 4.67 3.29 -12.59
N LEU A 200 3.60 3.60 -11.84
CA LEU A 200 2.21 3.45 -12.32
C LEU A 200 1.90 4.25 -13.60
N ASP A 201 2.61 5.35 -13.81
CA ASP A 201 2.48 6.24 -14.97
C ASP A 201 3.27 5.72 -16.17
N GLU A 202 4.51 5.27 -15.96
CA GLU A 202 5.47 4.97 -17.03
C GLU A 202 5.49 3.50 -17.49
N ILE A 203 5.07 2.54 -16.66
CA ILE A 203 5.18 1.12 -16.98
C ILE A 203 3.83 0.44 -17.19
N SER A 204 3.86 -0.69 -17.90
CA SER A 204 2.67 -1.49 -18.12
C SER A 204 2.04 -1.95 -16.80
N PRO A 205 0.71 -2.12 -16.73
CA PRO A 205 0.05 -2.67 -15.54
C PRO A 205 0.61 -4.03 -15.09
N LEU A 206 1.07 -4.86 -16.04
CA LEU A 206 1.77 -6.12 -15.74
C LEU A 206 3.07 -5.87 -14.97
N THR A 207 3.95 -5.04 -15.53
CA THR A 207 5.25 -4.73 -14.92
C THR A 207 5.06 -4.10 -13.53
N PHE A 208 4.08 -3.21 -13.39
CA PHE A 208 3.73 -2.61 -12.10
C PHE A 208 3.24 -3.63 -11.07
N SER A 209 2.40 -4.58 -11.50
CA SER A 209 1.88 -5.65 -10.64
C SER A 209 2.99 -6.61 -10.19
N VAL A 210 3.87 -7.03 -11.10
CA VAL A 210 5.04 -7.86 -10.76
C VAL A 210 5.97 -7.12 -9.80
N GLY A 211 6.28 -5.84 -10.08
CA GLY A 211 7.09 -5.00 -9.20
C GLY A 211 6.52 -4.87 -7.79
N ASN A 212 5.20 -4.70 -7.66
CA ASN A 212 4.55 -4.67 -6.36
C ASN A 212 4.63 -6.01 -5.61
N THR A 213 4.56 -7.13 -6.33
CA THR A 213 4.73 -8.46 -5.74
C THR A 213 6.16 -8.64 -5.23
N MET A 214 7.15 -8.32 -6.05
CA MET A 214 8.57 -8.40 -5.68
C MET A 214 8.91 -7.49 -4.49
N LYS A 215 8.39 -6.26 -4.48
CA LYS A 215 8.52 -5.34 -3.34
C LYS A 215 8.06 -5.99 -2.04
N ARG A 216 6.93 -6.70 -2.06
CA ARG A 216 6.39 -7.38 -0.87
C ARG A 216 7.29 -8.53 -0.41
N VAL A 217 7.80 -9.34 -1.33
CA VAL A 217 8.76 -10.41 -1.01
C VAL A 217 10.01 -9.85 -0.35
N VAL A 218 10.58 -8.78 -0.92
CA VAL A 218 11.76 -8.12 -0.36
C VAL A 218 11.47 -7.61 1.05
N VAL A 219 10.32 -6.97 1.30
CA VAL A 219 9.98 -6.49 2.64
C VAL A 219 9.74 -7.65 3.63
N ILE A 220 9.07 -8.72 3.22
CA ILE A 220 8.85 -9.90 4.07
C ILE A 220 10.19 -10.50 4.50
N VAL A 221 11.07 -10.80 3.55
CA VAL A 221 12.38 -11.43 3.84
C VAL A 221 13.25 -10.49 4.69
N SER A 222 13.38 -9.22 4.30
CA SER A 222 14.21 -8.26 5.03
C SER A 222 13.72 -8.06 6.46
N THR A 223 12.41 -8.00 6.69
CA THR A 223 11.86 -7.80 8.05
C THR A 223 12.04 -9.04 8.92
N VAL A 224 11.98 -10.25 8.37
CA VAL A 224 12.32 -11.47 9.12
C VAL A 224 13.80 -11.49 9.49
N ILE A 225 14.71 -11.12 8.58
CA ILE A 225 16.15 -11.10 8.86
C ILE A 225 16.51 -10.04 9.92
N VAL A 226 15.96 -8.83 9.77
CA VAL A 226 16.28 -7.68 10.64
C VAL A 226 15.67 -7.85 12.02
N PHE A 227 14.37 -8.17 12.11
CA PHE A 227 13.68 -8.29 13.40
C PHE A 227 13.86 -9.66 14.05
N ARG A 228 14.33 -10.66 13.29
CA ARG A 228 14.52 -12.05 13.76
C ARG A 228 13.27 -12.63 14.40
N ASN A 229 12.10 -12.22 13.92
CA ASN A 229 10.82 -12.77 14.38
C ASN A 229 10.76 -14.26 14.06
N PRO A 230 10.26 -15.11 14.99
CA PRO A 230 10.12 -16.53 14.74
C PRO A 230 9.09 -16.79 13.64
N VAL A 231 9.48 -17.56 12.61
CA VAL A 231 8.60 -17.94 11.50
C VAL A 231 8.41 -19.45 11.52
N GLN A 232 7.18 -19.92 11.72
CA GLN A 232 6.86 -21.34 11.65
C GLN A 232 7.01 -21.85 10.21
N PRO A 233 7.47 -23.10 9.98
CA PRO A 233 7.59 -23.65 8.63
C PRO A 233 6.28 -23.59 7.82
N LEU A 234 5.13 -23.83 8.47
CA LEU A 234 3.82 -23.70 7.83
C LEU A 234 3.45 -22.25 7.49
N ASN A 235 3.85 -21.29 8.32
CA ASN A 235 3.67 -19.87 8.03
C ASN A 235 4.51 -19.44 6.82
N ALA A 236 5.76 -19.90 6.74
CA ALA A 236 6.62 -19.68 5.59
C ALA A 236 6.04 -20.30 4.31
N LEU A 237 5.50 -21.53 4.40
CA LEU A 237 4.82 -22.19 3.29
C LEU A 237 3.58 -21.42 2.84
N GLY A 238 2.70 -21.02 3.76
CA GLY A 238 1.52 -20.21 3.45
C GLY A 238 1.88 -18.88 2.78
N SER A 239 2.91 -18.21 3.30
CA SER A 239 3.45 -16.98 2.73
C SER A 239 3.96 -17.18 1.30
N ALA A 240 4.71 -18.26 1.05
CA ALA A 240 5.21 -18.60 -0.28
C ALA A 240 4.06 -18.88 -1.26
N ILE A 241 3.03 -19.63 -0.83
CA ILE A 241 1.85 -19.92 -1.66
C ILE A 241 1.08 -18.63 -1.98
N ALA A 242 0.93 -17.71 -1.03
CA ALA A 242 0.25 -16.43 -1.25
C ALA A 242 0.98 -15.54 -2.27
N VAL A 243 2.31 -15.44 -2.14
CA VAL A 243 3.18 -14.72 -3.09
C VAL A 243 3.10 -15.36 -4.48
N PHE A 244 3.17 -16.69 -4.55
CA PHE A 244 3.07 -17.42 -5.81
C PHE A 244 1.70 -17.21 -6.47
N GLY A 245 0.61 -17.23 -5.71
CA GLY A 245 -0.72 -16.90 -6.22
C GLY A 245 -0.80 -15.47 -6.78
N THR A 246 -0.17 -14.51 -6.10
CA THR A 246 -0.09 -13.12 -6.57
C THR A 246 0.66 -13.03 -7.91
N PHE A 247 1.74 -13.81 -8.07
CA PHE A 247 2.46 -13.92 -9.33
C PHE A 247 1.58 -14.53 -10.45
N LEU A 248 0.87 -15.64 -10.16
CA LEU A 248 -0.07 -16.25 -11.12
C LEU A 248 -1.17 -15.27 -11.55
N TYR A 249 -1.70 -14.50 -10.61
CA TYR A 249 -2.69 -13.45 -10.89
C TYR A 249 -2.15 -12.39 -11.85
N SER A 250 -0.91 -11.94 -11.62
CA SER A 250 -0.24 -10.97 -12.50
C SER A 250 -0.13 -11.49 -13.94
N GLN A 251 0.24 -12.76 -14.10
CA GLN A 251 0.32 -13.42 -15.41
C GLN A 251 -1.05 -13.59 -16.08
N ALA A 252 -2.07 -14.01 -15.33
CA ALA A 252 -3.42 -14.23 -15.86
C ALA A 252 -4.08 -12.92 -16.33
N THR A 253 -3.94 -11.84 -15.56
CA THR A 253 -4.50 -10.52 -15.88
C THR A 253 -3.84 -9.92 -17.12
N SER A 254 -2.57 -10.25 -17.35
CA SER A 254 -1.81 -9.73 -18.49
C SER A 254 -2.15 -10.39 -19.82
N LYS A 255 -2.50 -11.68 -19.81
CA LYS A 255 -3.06 -12.36 -20.99
C LYS A 255 -4.36 -11.70 -21.45
N LYS A 256 -5.20 -11.23 -20.52
CA LYS A 256 -6.41 -10.45 -20.83
C LYS A 256 -6.07 -9.11 -21.51
N ALA A 257 -5.10 -8.36 -20.96
CA ALA A 257 -4.71 -7.07 -21.52
C ALA A 257 -4.19 -7.19 -22.97
N LYS A 258 -3.32 -8.17 -23.24
CA LYS A 258 -2.82 -8.44 -24.60
C LYS A 258 -3.92 -8.84 -25.58
N LYS A 259 -4.90 -9.63 -25.13
CA LYS A 259 -6.05 -10.02 -25.98
C LYS A 259 -6.89 -8.81 -26.39
N ILE A 260 -7.19 -7.91 -25.44
CA ILE A 260 -7.96 -6.68 -25.70
C ILE A 260 -7.19 -5.73 -26.65
N GLU A 261 -5.87 -5.60 -26.50
CA GLU A 261 -5.06 -4.79 -27.40
C GLU A 261 -4.98 -5.37 -28.82
N GLY A 262 -4.97 -6.70 -28.97
CA GLY A 262 -5.04 -7.37 -30.26
C GLY A 262 -6.39 -7.19 -30.95
N GLU A 263 -7.50 -7.25 -30.21
CA GLU A 263 -8.85 -7.03 -30.74
C GLU A 263 -9.12 -5.58 -31.16
N LYS A 264 -8.45 -4.58 -30.56
CA LYS A 264 -8.57 -3.17 -30.95
C LYS A 264 -7.74 -2.76 -32.17
N LYS A 265 -6.80 -3.60 -32.60
CA LYS A 265 -5.90 -3.36 -33.74
C LYS A 265 -6.36 -4.04 -35.04
N ASN A 266 -7.41 -4.87 -34.97
CA ASN A 266 -8.07 -5.52 -36.10
C ASN A 266 -9.43 -4.86 -36.35
#